data_AF-A0AA35G7B0-F1
#
_entry.id   AF-A0AA35G7B0-F1
#
_cell.length_a   1.000
_cell.length_b   1.000
_cell.length_c   1.000
_cell.angle_alpha   90.00
_cell.angle_beta   90.00
_cell.angle_gamma   90.00
#
_symmetry.space_group_name_H-M   'P 1'
#
loop_
_entity.id
_entity.type
_entity.pdbx_description
1 polymer ?
#
loop_
_entity_poly.entity_id
_entity_poly.type
_entity_poly.pdbx_seq_one_letter_code
_entity_poly.pdbx_strand_id
1 'polypeptide(L)'
;MAIQIVRTEEWRTGRWQGTQAEVPHIAGLLTLDNSYPTGGYPLDFGDDLTEVHVVLFEQRAGYLFEYDRAAKKVKVLRFDYPAAAAGPAVEVAAGTDLSAVANVGFIAYGRPRTW
;
A
#
# COMPACT_ATOMS: atom_id res chain seq x y z
N MET A 1 4.72 5.28 -14.18
CA MET A 1 4.04 4.59 -13.08
C MET A 1 2.58 4.28 -13.44
N ALA A 2 2.17 3.01 -13.39
CA ALA A 2 0.79 2.59 -13.52
C ALA A 2 0.42 1.76 -12.28
N ILE A 3 -0.56 2.22 -11.51
CA ILE A 3 -1.15 1.42 -10.43
C ILE A 3 -2.27 0.62 -11.05
N GLN A 4 -2.17 -0.71 -10.99
CA GLN A 4 -3.25 -1.58 -11.39
C GLN A 4 -4.10 -1.92 -10.15
N ILE A 5 -5.17 -1.17 -9.96
CA ILE A 5 -6.21 -1.54 -8.99
C ILE A 5 -7.00 -2.68 -9.63
N VAL A 6 -6.79 -3.90 -9.13
CA VAL A 6 -7.60 -5.05 -9.53
C VAL A 6 -8.85 -5.04 -8.66
N ARG A 7 -9.97 -4.56 -9.20
CA ARG A 7 -11.27 -4.65 -8.53
C ARG A 7 -11.75 -6.09 -8.57
N THR A 8 -11.82 -6.77 -7.43
CA THR A 8 -12.59 -8.01 -7.33
C THR A 8 -14.06 -7.64 -7.17
N GLU A 9 -14.79 -7.55 -8.29
CA GLU A 9 -16.25 -7.55 -8.30
C GLU A 9 -16.76 -9.00 -8.33
N GLU A 10 -17.40 -9.42 -7.24
CA GLU A 10 -18.66 -10.20 -7.20
C GLU A 10 -18.86 -10.71 -5.77
N TRP A 11 -19.78 -10.08 -5.01
CA TRP A 11 -20.37 -10.73 -3.84
C TRP A 11 -21.87 -10.91 -4.08
N ARG A 12 -22.22 -12.07 -4.64
CA ARG A 12 -23.59 -12.59 -4.62
C ARG A 12 -23.96 -12.89 -3.17
N THR A 13 -25.09 -12.36 -2.75
CA THR A 13 -25.69 -12.49 -1.42
C THR A 13 -25.81 -13.95 -0.97
N GLY A 14 -24.89 -14.39 -0.12
CA GLY A 14 -24.92 -15.66 0.60
C GLY A 14 -24.85 -15.40 2.10
N ARG A 15 -25.98 -15.60 2.77
CA ARG A 15 -26.30 -15.22 4.16
C ARG A 15 -25.34 -15.80 5.21
N TRP A 16 -24.47 -14.98 5.80
CA TRP A 16 -23.82 -15.25 7.09
C TRP A 16 -24.55 -14.49 8.20
N GLN A 17 -25.20 -15.21 9.12
CA GLN A 17 -25.94 -14.63 10.26
C GLN A 17 -25.03 -14.44 11.48
N GLY A 18 -24.07 -13.54 11.33
CA GLY A 18 -23.36 -12.90 12.44
C GLY A 18 -23.07 -11.48 12.00
N THR A 19 -23.48 -10.48 12.78
CA THR A 19 -23.23 -9.06 12.51
C THR A 19 -21.75 -8.72 12.70
N GLN A 20 -20.86 -9.33 11.93
CA GLN A 20 -19.58 -8.71 11.62
C GLN A 20 -19.88 -7.69 10.56
N ALA A 21 -19.86 -6.41 10.92
CA ALA A 21 -19.79 -5.35 9.93
C ALA A 21 -18.53 -5.62 9.10
N GLU A 22 -18.69 -6.01 7.84
CA GLU A 22 -17.58 -6.14 6.91
C GLU A 22 -16.91 -4.78 6.82
N VAL A 23 -15.62 -4.72 7.17
CA VAL A 23 -14.84 -3.48 7.08
C VAL A 23 -14.54 -3.24 5.60
N PRO A 24 -14.97 -2.11 5.02
CA PRO A 24 -14.73 -1.84 3.61
C PRO A 24 -13.24 -1.76 3.33
N HIS A 25 -12.85 -2.44 2.25
CA HIS A 25 -11.45 -2.57 1.88
C HIS A 25 -11.27 -2.62 0.37
N ILE A 26 -10.06 -2.26 -0.06
CA ILE A 26 -9.61 -2.34 -1.45
C ILE A 26 -8.34 -3.17 -1.46
N ALA A 27 -8.26 -4.15 -2.35
CA ALA A 27 -7.03 -4.88 -2.62
C ALA A 27 -6.47 -4.47 -3.98
N GLY A 28 -5.15 -4.56 -4.15
CA GLY A 28 -4.51 -4.26 -5.41
C GLY A 28 -3.05 -4.67 -5.47
N LEU A 29 -2.43 -4.36 -6.62
CA LEU A 29 -1.01 -4.58 -6.85
C LEU A 29 -0.32 -3.23 -7.07
N LEU A 30 0.81 -3.05 -6.40
CA LEU A 30 1.70 -1.90 -6.57
C LEU A 30 2.92 -2.33 -7.39
N THR A 31 3.14 -1.66 -8.52
CA THR A 31 4.30 -1.87 -9.38
C THR A 31 5.22 -0.66 -9.29
N LEU A 32 6.47 -0.89 -8.89
CA LEU A 32 7.49 0.13 -8.73
C LEU A 32 8.34 0.20 -10.01
N ASP A 33 8.83 1.38 -10.33
CA ASP A 33 9.70 1.61 -11.48
C ASP A 33 11.14 1.93 -11.03
N ASN A 34 11.99 2.28 -12.00
CA ASN A 34 13.40 2.57 -11.76
C ASN A 34 13.66 4.00 -11.30
N SER A 35 12.62 4.75 -10.91
CA SER A 35 12.72 6.17 -10.61
C SER A 35 11.93 6.53 -9.35
N TYR A 36 12.34 5.96 -8.21
CA TYR A 36 11.72 6.25 -6.92
C TYR A 36 11.63 7.77 -6.66
N PRO A 37 10.42 8.34 -6.49
CA PRO A 37 10.27 9.76 -6.22
C PRO A 37 10.55 10.10 -4.75
N THR A 38 11.05 11.31 -4.50
CA THR A 38 11.23 11.83 -3.13
C THR A 38 9.92 11.79 -2.35
N GLY A 39 9.94 11.16 -1.17
CA GLY A 39 8.79 11.06 -0.28
C GLY A 39 7.79 9.96 -0.67
N GLY A 40 8.09 9.12 -1.66
CA GLY A 40 7.26 7.98 -2.03
C GLY A 40 6.34 8.15 -3.23
N TYR A 41 5.81 7.02 -3.70
CA TYR A 41 4.90 6.93 -4.84
C TYR A 41 3.50 7.39 -4.46
N PRO A 42 2.79 8.16 -5.30
CA PRO A 42 1.39 8.49 -5.01
C PRO A 42 0.53 7.23 -4.94
N LEU A 43 -0.34 7.13 -3.95
CA LEU A 43 -1.35 6.07 -3.87
C LEU A 43 -2.63 6.70 -3.31
N ASP A 44 -3.55 7.01 -4.22
CA ASP A 44 -4.86 7.54 -3.87
C ASP A 44 -5.92 6.47 -4.14
N PHE A 45 -6.78 6.25 -3.16
CA PHE A 45 -7.92 5.34 -3.26
C PHE A 45 -9.16 6.05 -3.83
N GLY A 46 -9.03 7.33 -4.18
CA GLY A 46 -10.03 8.07 -4.94
C GLY A 46 -11.37 8.11 -4.23
N ASP A 47 -12.43 7.75 -4.96
CA ASP A 47 -13.81 7.75 -4.46
C ASP A 47 -14.21 6.48 -3.72
N ASP A 48 -13.34 5.47 -3.67
CA ASP A 48 -13.67 4.17 -3.08
C ASP A 48 -13.62 4.23 -1.54
N LEU A 49 -12.67 4.98 -0.97
CA LEU A 49 -12.54 5.24 0.47
C LEU A 49 -12.48 6.74 0.76
N THR A 50 -13.41 7.23 1.60
CA THR A 50 -13.42 8.64 2.05
C THR A 50 -12.39 8.92 3.14
N GLU A 51 -11.98 7.88 3.87
CA GLU A 51 -10.97 7.93 4.91
C GLU A 51 -10.20 6.61 4.91
N VAL A 52 -8.87 6.66 4.86
CA VAL A 52 -8.01 5.47 4.93
C VAL A 52 -7.53 5.28 6.36
N HIS A 53 -7.87 4.15 6.98
CA HIS A 53 -7.42 3.84 8.33
C HIS A 53 -6.05 3.18 8.31
N VAL A 54 -5.85 2.19 7.45
CA VAL A 54 -4.59 1.43 7.33
C VAL A 54 -4.43 0.88 5.93
N VAL A 55 -3.18 0.75 5.47
CA VAL A 55 -2.83 0.01 4.27
C VAL A 55 -1.78 -1.01 4.66
N LEU A 56 -2.06 -2.28 4.39
CA LEU A 56 -1.17 -3.40 4.61
C LEU A 56 -0.54 -3.77 3.28
N PHE A 57 0.78 -3.92 3.28
CA PHE A 57 1.54 -4.33 2.10
C PHE A 57 2.20 -5.68 2.34
N GLU A 58 2.30 -6.46 1.28
CA GLU A 58 3.24 -7.57 1.20
C GLU A 58 4.67 -7.04 1.30
N GLN A 59 5.48 -7.62 2.17
CA GLN A 59 6.91 -7.28 2.23
C GLN A 59 7.66 -8.07 1.16
N ARG A 60 8.47 -7.39 0.35
CA ARG A 60 9.10 -8.01 -0.83
C ARG A 60 10.54 -7.54 -1.00
N ALA A 61 11.41 -8.50 -1.35
CA ALA A 61 12.83 -8.25 -1.64
C ALA A 61 13.58 -7.46 -0.55
N GLY A 62 13.20 -7.64 0.72
CA GLY A 62 13.83 -6.96 1.86
C GLY A 62 13.38 -5.52 2.09
N TYR A 63 12.41 -5.03 1.33
CA TYR A 63 11.81 -3.71 1.52
C TYR A 63 10.57 -3.76 2.41
N LEU A 64 10.39 -2.67 3.14
CA LEU A 64 9.20 -2.34 3.89
C LEU A 64 8.40 -1.25 3.15
N PHE A 65 7.08 -1.28 3.29
CA PHE A 65 6.19 -0.28 2.72
C PHE A 65 5.36 0.39 3.79
N GLU A 66 5.27 1.72 3.72
CA GLU A 66 4.49 2.53 4.65
C GLU A 66 3.58 3.47 3.86
N TYR A 67 2.29 3.51 4.20
CA TYR A 67 1.37 4.48 3.64
C TYR A 67 1.34 5.76 4.49
N ASP A 68 1.85 6.85 3.92
CA ASP A 68 1.72 8.20 4.45
C ASP A 68 0.34 8.74 4.10
N ARG A 69 -0.58 8.69 5.07
CA ARG A 69 -1.97 9.13 4.91
C ARG A 69 -2.09 10.64 4.64
N ALA A 70 -1.17 11.45 5.16
CA ALA A 70 -1.22 12.90 4.99
C ALA A 70 -0.78 13.28 3.57
N ALA A 71 0.28 12.66 3.07
CA ALA A 71 0.79 12.90 1.73
C ALA A 71 0.08 12.07 0.64
N LYS A 72 -0.73 11.07 1.04
CA LYS A 72 -1.30 10.03 0.17
C LYS A 72 -0.24 9.32 -0.66
N LYS A 73 0.84 8.90 -0.02
CA LYS A 73 2.00 8.29 -0.66
C LYS A 73 2.41 6.98 0.00
N VAL A 74 3.00 6.08 -0.78
CA VAL A 74 3.70 4.88 -0.28
C VAL A 74 5.18 5.14 -0.25
N LYS A 75 5.75 5.14 0.96
CA LYS A 75 7.18 5.15 1.19
C LYS A 75 7.73 3.73 1.07
N VAL A 76 8.92 3.62 0.50
CA VAL A 76 9.67 2.37 0.43
C VAL A 76 10.83 2.53 1.40
N LEU A 77 10.85 1.69 2.42
CA LEU A 77 11.84 1.71 3.48
C LEU A 77 12.73 0.48 3.36
N ARG A 78 13.98 0.62 3.78
CA ARG A 78 14.90 -0.49 3.96
C ARG A 78 15.56 -0.37 5.30
N PHE A 79 16.04 -1.49 5.81
CA PHE A 79 16.99 -1.43 6.92
C PHE A 79 18.39 -1.20 6.37
N ASP A 80 19.02 -0.12 6.81
CA ASP A 80 20.41 0.19 6.48
C ASP A 80 21.32 -0.39 7.57
N TYR A 81 21.85 -1.60 7.34
CA TYR A 81 22.68 -2.32 8.31
C TYR A 81 24.15 -2.44 7.88
N PRO A 82 24.97 -1.39 8.05
CA PRO A 82 26.43 -1.55 8.04
C PRO A 82 27.06 -1.65 9.44
N ALA A 83 26.32 -1.47 10.55
CA ALA A 83 26.89 -1.45 11.91
C ALA A 83 25.99 -2.07 13.00
N ALA A 84 26.63 -2.57 14.07
CA ALA A 84 26.05 -3.36 15.16
C ALA A 84 25.01 -2.66 16.06
N ALA A 85 24.67 -1.39 15.79
CA ALA A 85 23.60 -0.65 16.46
C ALA A 85 22.53 -0.30 15.42
N ALA A 86 21.55 -1.19 15.26
CA ALA A 86 20.44 -1.04 14.33
C ALA A 86 19.52 0.13 14.75
N GLY A 87 19.42 1.16 13.91
CA GLY A 87 18.40 2.21 13.99
C GLY A 87 17.08 1.79 13.30
N PRO A 88 16.08 2.70 13.23
CA PRO A 88 14.84 2.43 12.49
C PRO A 88 15.09 2.25 11.00
N ALA A 89 14.13 1.65 10.29
CA ALA A 89 14.16 1.59 8.82
C ALA A 89 14.20 3.02 8.23
N VAL A 90 14.91 3.18 7.13
CA VAL A 90 15.10 4.46 6.43
C VAL A 90 14.47 4.40 5.06
N GLU A 91 13.91 5.53 4.61
CA GLU A 91 13.39 5.66 3.25
C GLU A 91 14.53 5.50 2.24
N VAL A 92 14.24 4.80 1.14
CA VAL A 92 15.20 4.67 0.04
C VAL A 92 15.45 6.03 -0.61
N ALA A 93 16.67 6.23 -1.11
CA ALA A 93 17.02 7.49 -1.75
C ALA A 93 16.20 7.71 -3.04
N ALA A 94 15.91 8.97 -3.36
CA ALA A 94 15.29 9.32 -4.63
C ALA A 94 16.13 8.81 -5.82
N GLY A 95 15.45 8.33 -6.86
CA GLY A 95 16.09 7.70 -8.02
C GLY A 95 16.57 6.27 -7.80
N THR A 96 16.31 5.65 -6.63
CA THR A 96 16.59 4.22 -6.42
C THR A 96 15.81 3.39 -7.44
N ASP A 97 16.50 2.43 -8.08
CA ASP A 97 15.86 1.47 -8.97
C ASP A 97 15.14 0.39 -8.16
N LEU A 98 13.81 0.36 -8.28
CA LEU A 98 12.94 -0.60 -7.61
C LEU A 98 12.21 -1.49 -8.61
N SER A 99 12.61 -1.50 -9.89
CA SER A 99 11.96 -2.27 -10.94
C SER A 99 11.94 -3.78 -10.70
N ALA A 100 12.89 -4.30 -9.91
CA ALA A 100 12.92 -5.69 -9.46
C ALA A 100 11.84 -6.01 -8.40
N VAL A 101 11.24 -5.00 -7.77
CA VAL A 101 10.21 -5.11 -6.73
C VAL A 101 8.84 -4.83 -7.36
N ALA A 102 8.41 -5.72 -8.25
CA ALA A 102 7.15 -5.61 -8.97
C ALA A 102 6.00 -6.34 -8.25
N ASN A 103 4.75 -5.95 -8.54
CA ASN A 103 3.53 -6.64 -8.12
C ASN A 103 3.45 -6.87 -6.60
N VAL A 104 3.71 -5.83 -5.81
CA VAL A 104 3.56 -5.86 -4.35
C VAL A 104 2.06 -5.83 -4.02
N GLY A 105 1.54 -6.90 -3.40
CA GLY A 105 0.16 -6.92 -2.97
C GLY A 105 -0.13 -5.92 -1.85
N PHE A 106 -1.30 -5.30 -1.86
CA PHE A 106 -1.77 -4.48 -0.75
C PHE A 106 -3.26 -4.68 -0.45
N ILE A 107 -3.64 -4.39 0.80
CA ILE A 107 -5.03 -4.25 1.24
C ILE A 107 -5.17 -2.95 2.03
N ALA A 108 -6.03 -2.04 1.57
CA ALA A 108 -6.38 -0.80 2.24
C ALA A 108 -7.74 -0.94 2.92
N TYR A 109 -7.84 -0.52 4.18
CA TYR A 109 -9.09 -0.48 4.94
C TYR A 109 -9.48 0.96 5.24
N GLY A 110 -10.79 1.25 5.22
CA GLY A 110 -11.24 2.61 5.44
C GLY A 110 -12.75 2.78 5.56
N ARG A 111 -13.18 4.04 5.63
CA ARG A 111 -14.59 4.41 5.55
C ARG A 111 -15.02 4.40 4.08
N PRO A 112 -16.07 3.64 3.71
CA PRO A 112 -16.57 3.63 2.35
C PRO A 112 -17.18 4.99 2.03
N ARG A 113 -17.24 5.34 0.76
CA ARG A 113 -18.11 6.44 0.33
C ARG A 113 -19.56 5.97 0.33
N THR A 114 -20.39 6.59 1.16
CA THR A 114 -21.84 6.42 1.09
C THR A 114 -22.40 7.45 0.10
N TRP A 115 -23.14 6.96 -0.90
CA TRP A 115 -23.85 7.77 -1.89
C TRP A 115 -25.12 8.39 -1.31
#